data_AF-A0A3M6UK68-F1
#
_entry.id   AF-A0A3M6UK68-F1
#
_cell.length_a   1.000
_cell.length_b   1.000
_cell.length_c   1.000
_cell.angle_alpha   90.00
_cell.angle_beta   90.00
_cell.angle_gamma   90.00
#
_symmetry.space_group_name_H-M   'P 1'
#
loop_
_entity.id
_entity.type
_entity.pdbx_description
1 polymer ?
#
loop_
_entity_poly.entity_id
_entity_poly.type
_entity_poly.pdbx_seq_one_letter_code
_entity_poly.pdbx_strand_id
1 'polypeptide(L)'
;MNLQVSLWLFSLFIVQPTRGQFKPAQPCDPDKCLPPNCRCSEDRRPPGGLTPDKTPQIIMVTFDDDYEKEYFDLYNELFDELHNPNNCPAVGTLFVCHNYTDYFLVETAYSRGYEISDHTVTHQEPTTYWENADYTEWKNEIDGQKEILHRFANVPYDKIVGFRAPYLMFTENMFKALNTSKFGKFTYDLSWPSNIIFDGKGPIYPYTLDYLSSQNCPSEEEPCPKLSYPGLWEVPNVNLMNKDHSTCGSMMDACDPDGNATVWLEILTRNFHYHYDTNRAPFGMHMHPSFFLRPPTTDHMKAAKQFLKYALDLGDVWILTPSQIIAWMKDPQDVDKAKTFAPWQCPSRPKPRCTEATSNNCHYTEPQDFYMRTCTECPPHFPSPTDPDGN
;
A
#
# COMPACT_ATOMS: atom_id res chain seq x y z
N MET A 1 -33.64 64.44 12.13
CA MET A 1 -33.01 63.35 12.89
C MET A 1 -33.53 62.03 12.30
N ASN A 2 -32.63 61.07 12.06
CA ASN A 2 -32.82 59.74 11.44
C ASN A 2 -32.75 59.67 9.89
N LEU A 3 -31.50 59.67 9.38
CA LEU A 3 -31.15 58.89 8.20
C LEU A 3 -31.05 57.42 8.62
N GLN A 4 -31.86 56.55 8.03
CA GLN A 4 -31.70 55.10 8.12
C GLN A 4 -31.20 54.62 6.77
N VAL A 5 -29.90 54.32 6.68
CA VAL A 5 -29.26 53.72 5.51
C VAL A 5 -29.37 52.21 5.66
N SER A 6 -30.25 51.58 4.88
CA SER A 6 -30.31 50.13 4.75
C SER A 6 -29.24 49.67 3.75
N LEU A 7 -28.11 49.16 4.26
CA LEU A 7 -27.14 48.40 3.47
C LEU A 7 -27.70 47.00 3.20
N TRP A 8 -28.12 46.75 1.96
CA TRP A 8 -28.35 45.39 1.46
C TRP A 8 -27.00 44.82 1.02
N LEU A 9 -26.37 44.02 1.88
CA LEU A 9 -25.26 43.15 1.51
C LEU A 9 -25.82 42.00 0.66
N PHE A 10 -25.79 42.16 -0.67
CA PHE A 10 -25.92 41.02 -1.58
C PHE A 10 -24.63 40.20 -1.51
N SER A 11 -24.65 39.15 -0.69
CA SER A 11 -23.67 38.07 -0.78
C SER A 11 -23.86 37.40 -2.14
N LEU A 12 -23.05 37.78 -3.14
CA LEU A 12 -22.85 36.96 -4.33
C LEU A 12 -22.18 35.66 -3.87
N PHE A 13 -22.99 34.62 -3.65
CA PHE A 13 -22.49 33.27 -3.73
C PHE A 13 -22.11 33.02 -5.20
N ILE A 14 -20.84 33.20 -5.51
CA ILE A 14 -20.27 32.60 -6.71
C ILE A 14 -20.31 31.09 -6.45
N VAL A 15 -21.40 30.45 -6.86
CA VAL A 15 -21.39 29.01 -7.11
C VAL A 15 -20.47 28.83 -8.31
N GLN A 16 -19.18 28.61 -8.04
CA GLN A 16 -18.29 28.11 -9.09
C GLN A 16 -18.81 26.72 -9.46
N PRO A 17 -19.19 26.50 -10.73
CA PRO A 17 -19.52 25.16 -11.17
C PRO A 17 -18.24 24.30 -11.03
N THR A 18 -18.34 23.13 -10.42
CA THR A 18 -17.29 22.10 -10.28
C THR A 18 -16.90 21.45 -11.62
N ARG A 19 -16.89 22.22 -12.70
CA ARG A 19 -16.33 21.83 -14.00
C ARG A 19 -14.83 22.12 -13.99
N GLY A 20 -14.02 21.09 -13.72
CA GLY A 20 -12.60 21.11 -14.10
C GLY A 20 -11.56 20.56 -13.13
N GLN A 21 -11.93 19.82 -12.08
CA GLN A 21 -10.92 19.30 -11.13
C GLN A 21 -9.99 18.24 -11.74
N PHE A 22 -10.51 17.37 -12.62
CA PHE A 22 -9.75 16.30 -13.26
C PHE A 22 -9.70 16.49 -14.78
N LYS A 23 -8.53 16.25 -15.37
CA LYS A 23 -8.29 16.36 -16.81
C LYS A 23 -7.90 15.00 -17.39
N PRO A 24 -8.27 14.68 -18.64
CA PRO A 24 -7.75 13.49 -19.32
C PRO A 24 -6.22 13.48 -19.33
N ALA A 25 -5.64 12.36 -18.93
CA ALA A 25 -4.20 12.16 -18.96
C ALA A 25 -3.73 12.10 -20.42
N GLN A 26 -2.64 12.80 -20.72
CA GLN A 26 -2.01 12.77 -22.04
C GLN A 26 -0.96 11.65 -22.08
N PRO A 27 -0.57 11.17 -23.27
CA PRO A 27 0.62 10.32 -23.41
C PRO A 27 1.82 10.97 -22.73
N CYS A 28 2.68 10.16 -22.10
CA CYS A 28 3.79 10.71 -21.33
C CYS A 28 4.77 11.50 -22.21
N ASP A 29 5.12 12.70 -21.75
CA ASP A 29 6.16 13.52 -22.35
C ASP A 29 7.41 13.43 -21.46
N PRO A 30 8.43 12.65 -21.83
CA PRO A 30 9.60 12.41 -20.98
C PRO A 30 10.46 13.66 -20.76
N ASP A 31 10.32 14.70 -21.60
CA ASP A 31 11.04 15.97 -21.41
C ASP A 31 10.35 16.86 -20.37
N LYS A 32 9.08 16.60 -20.04
CA LYS A 32 8.31 17.33 -19.03
C LYS A 32 8.10 16.54 -17.74
N CYS A 33 7.97 15.22 -17.84
CA CYS A 33 7.79 14.33 -16.72
C CYS A 33 9.15 13.99 -16.08
N LEU A 34 9.61 14.87 -15.19
CA LEU A 34 10.94 14.80 -14.59
C LEU A 34 10.90 14.51 -13.08
N PRO A 35 11.90 13.78 -12.54
CA PRO A 35 12.04 13.59 -11.10
C PRO A 35 12.29 14.92 -10.38
N PRO A 36 11.93 15.04 -9.08
CA PRO A 36 11.37 13.99 -8.23
C PRO A 36 9.85 13.80 -8.40
N ASN A 37 9.16 14.69 -9.13
CA ASN A 37 7.71 14.79 -9.03
C ASN A 37 6.95 13.93 -10.05
N CYS A 38 7.61 13.52 -11.13
CA CYS A 38 6.97 12.78 -12.22
C CYS A 38 7.88 11.69 -12.76
N ARG A 39 7.29 10.55 -13.12
CA ARG A 39 7.94 9.47 -13.85
C ARG A 39 6.95 8.77 -14.77
N CYS A 40 7.33 8.54 -16.03
CA CYS A 40 6.53 7.80 -17.00
C CYS A 40 6.53 6.29 -16.71
N SER A 41 5.39 5.62 -16.91
CA SER A 41 5.25 4.16 -16.78
C SER A 41 6.12 3.35 -17.76
N GLU A 42 6.45 3.92 -18.92
CA GLU A 42 7.29 3.27 -19.93
C GLU A 42 8.78 3.21 -19.52
N ASP A 43 9.22 4.06 -18.58
CA ASP A 43 10.61 4.09 -18.15
C ASP A 43 10.91 2.97 -17.13
N ARG A 44 11.46 1.87 -17.65
CA ARG A 44 11.88 0.69 -16.88
C ARG A 44 13.34 0.74 -16.42
N ARG A 45 14.07 1.84 -16.66
CA ARG A 45 15.48 1.94 -16.25
C ARG A 45 15.56 2.29 -14.76
N PRO A 46 16.61 1.87 -14.04
CA PRO A 46 16.83 2.34 -12.68
C PRO A 46 16.75 3.89 -12.58
N PRO A 47 16.01 4.44 -11.61
CA PRO A 47 15.94 5.88 -11.36
C PRO A 47 17.31 6.54 -11.16
N GLY A 48 17.41 7.82 -11.48
CA GLY A 48 18.64 8.60 -11.26
C GLY A 48 19.78 8.28 -12.22
N GLY A 49 19.54 7.46 -13.26
CA GLY A 49 20.58 7.04 -14.21
C GLY A 49 21.54 5.99 -13.65
N LEU A 50 21.15 5.31 -12.58
CA LEU A 50 21.91 4.18 -12.03
C LEU A 50 21.95 3.02 -13.03
N THR A 51 23.03 2.27 -13.00
CA THR A 51 23.09 0.95 -13.64
C THR A 51 22.52 -0.10 -12.68
N PRO A 52 22.00 -1.24 -13.18
CA PRO A 52 21.46 -2.29 -12.30
C PRO A 52 22.42 -2.74 -11.20
N ASP A 53 23.73 -2.88 -11.49
CA ASP A 53 24.75 -3.27 -10.51
C ASP A 53 25.01 -2.22 -9.41
N LYS A 54 24.59 -0.96 -9.62
CA LYS A 54 24.65 0.12 -8.64
C LYS A 54 23.33 0.41 -7.97
N THR A 55 22.28 -0.31 -8.36
CA THR A 55 20.92 -0.11 -7.85
C THR A 55 20.65 -1.10 -6.72
N PRO A 56 20.31 -0.63 -5.50
CA PRO A 56 19.86 -1.53 -4.44
C PRO A 56 18.66 -2.34 -4.91
N GLN A 57 18.67 -3.65 -4.69
CA GLN A 57 17.44 -4.42 -4.90
C GLN A 57 16.54 -4.22 -3.70
N ILE A 58 15.27 -3.93 -3.96
CA ILE A 58 14.28 -3.76 -2.89
C ILE A 58 13.27 -4.90 -2.94
N ILE A 59 12.93 -5.44 -1.77
CA ILE A 59 11.83 -6.38 -1.54
C ILE A 59 10.77 -5.64 -0.72
N MET A 60 9.54 -5.62 -1.21
CA MET A 60 8.36 -5.17 -0.47
C MET A 60 7.66 -6.38 0.09
N VAL A 61 7.49 -6.43 1.41
CA VAL A 61 6.63 -7.44 2.04
C VAL A 61 5.37 -6.74 2.56
N THR A 62 4.21 -7.15 2.07
CA THR A 62 2.93 -6.52 2.43
C THR A 62 1.91 -7.56 2.85
N PHE A 63 1.05 -7.15 3.76
CA PHE A 63 -0.05 -7.95 4.30
C PHE A 63 -1.35 -7.19 4.18
N ASP A 64 -2.38 -7.86 3.72
CA ASP A 64 -3.70 -7.29 3.47
C ASP A 64 -4.72 -7.85 4.49
N ASP A 65 -5.87 -7.18 4.56
CA ASP A 65 -7.03 -7.46 5.41
C ASP A 65 -6.94 -6.99 6.88
N ASP A 66 -7.74 -7.62 7.73
CA ASP A 66 -7.85 -7.33 9.15
C ASP A 66 -6.57 -7.73 9.90
N TYR A 67 -6.37 -7.14 11.08
CA TYR A 67 -5.16 -7.37 11.86
C TYR A 67 -5.47 -7.83 13.28
N GLU A 68 -5.24 -9.13 13.52
CA GLU A 68 -5.46 -9.79 14.81
C GLU A 68 -4.17 -10.38 15.41
N LYS A 69 -4.30 -10.94 16.63
CA LYS A 69 -3.17 -11.46 17.40
C LYS A 69 -2.41 -12.58 16.71
N GLU A 70 -3.12 -13.50 16.05
CA GLU A 70 -2.48 -14.60 15.30
C GLU A 70 -1.60 -14.06 14.17
N TYR A 71 -2.08 -13.05 13.44
CA TYR A 71 -1.37 -12.48 12.29
C TYR A 71 -0.15 -11.67 12.76
N PHE A 72 -0.30 -10.95 13.86
CA PHE A 72 0.82 -10.29 14.53
C PHE A 72 1.95 -11.26 14.89
N ASP A 73 1.62 -12.46 15.39
CA ASP A 73 2.64 -13.47 15.73
C ASP A 73 3.33 -14.01 14.47
N LEU A 74 2.57 -14.34 13.42
CA LEU A 74 3.11 -14.80 12.14
C LEU A 74 4.08 -13.79 11.53
N TYR A 75 3.72 -12.51 11.52
CA TYR A 75 4.55 -11.49 10.88
C TYR A 75 5.80 -11.19 11.71
N ASN A 76 5.71 -11.23 13.04
CA ASN A 76 6.90 -11.16 13.90
C ASN A 76 7.83 -12.36 13.65
N GLU A 77 7.29 -13.57 13.49
CA GLU A 77 8.09 -14.76 13.17
C GLU A 77 8.81 -14.61 11.82
N LEU A 78 8.14 -14.06 10.80
CA LEU A 78 8.70 -13.88 9.46
C LEU A 78 9.93 -12.97 9.47
N PHE A 79 9.88 -11.83 10.17
CA PHE A 79 10.96 -10.86 10.22
C PHE A 79 11.96 -11.06 11.35
N ASP A 80 11.78 -12.10 12.16
CA ASP A 80 12.66 -12.38 13.28
C ASP A 80 14.13 -12.46 12.82
N GLU A 81 15.01 -11.77 13.53
CA GLU A 81 16.45 -11.60 13.25
C GLU A 81 16.81 -10.92 11.91
N LEU A 82 15.85 -10.54 11.06
CA LEU A 82 16.14 -9.93 9.76
C LEU A 82 16.47 -8.43 9.90
N HIS A 83 17.61 -8.04 9.34
CA HIS A 83 18.08 -6.66 9.34
C HIS A 83 18.50 -6.23 7.94
N ASN A 84 18.15 -4.99 7.59
CA ASN A 84 18.62 -4.32 6.39
C ASN A 84 20.13 -4.00 6.48
N PRO A 85 20.80 -3.68 5.36
CA PRO A 85 22.23 -3.34 5.35
C PRO A 85 22.67 -2.16 6.22
N ASN A 86 21.74 -1.30 6.68
CA ASN A 86 21.99 -0.26 7.68
C ASN A 86 21.73 -0.69 9.13
N ASN A 87 21.54 -1.99 9.36
CA ASN A 87 21.25 -2.60 10.66
C ASN A 87 19.89 -2.19 11.26
N CYS A 88 18.97 -1.66 10.46
CA CYS A 88 17.58 -1.49 10.88
C CYS A 88 16.83 -2.81 10.75
N PRO A 89 15.94 -3.16 11.71
CA PRO A 89 15.06 -4.31 11.57
C PRO A 89 14.24 -4.22 10.29
N ALA A 90 14.09 -5.35 9.59
CA ALA A 90 13.16 -5.45 8.47
C ALA A 90 11.72 -5.41 8.99
N VAL A 91 10.85 -4.70 8.27
CA VAL A 91 9.42 -4.61 8.57
C VAL A 91 8.64 -4.59 7.26
N GLY A 92 7.37 -4.97 7.35
CA GLY A 92 6.45 -4.95 6.21
C GLY A 92 5.53 -3.73 6.19
N THR A 93 4.55 -3.79 5.30
CA THR A 93 3.43 -2.84 5.21
C THR A 93 2.12 -3.57 5.46
N LEU A 94 1.25 -3.00 6.29
CA LEU A 94 -0.09 -3.51 6.57
C LEU A 94 -1.10 -2.66 5.79
N PHE A 95 -1.79 -3.24 4.82
CA PHE A 95 -2.99 -2.67 4.20
C PHE A 95 -4.19 -3.14 5.00
N VAL A 96 -4.65 -2.31 5.93
CA VAL A 96 -5.60 -2.71 6.98
C VAL A 96 -7.02 -2.35 6.57
N CYS A 97 -7.95 -3.31 6.66
CA CYS A 97 -9.39 -3.05 6.61
C CYS A 97 -9.98 -2.93 8.03
N HIS A 98 -11.16 -2.32 8.19
CA HIS A 98 -11.70 -2.03 9.53
C HIS A 98 -12.22 -3.26 10.27
N ASN A 99 -13.07 -4.03 9.58
CA ASN A 99 -13.80 -5.11 10.22
C ASN A 99 -12.84 -6.11 10.87
N TYR A 100 -13.09 -6.47 12.13
CA TYR A 100 -12.29 -7.41 12.94
C TYR A 100 -10.86 -6.96 13.32
N THR A 101 -10.42 -5.77 12.92
CA THR A 101 -9.09 -5.27 13.27
C THR A 101 -8.93 -4.90 14.74
N ASP A 102 -7.82 -5.34 15.31
CA ASP A 102 -7.31 -4.94 16.62
C ASP A 102 -6.40 -3.72 16.51
N TYR A 103 -6.95 -2.54 16.78
CA TYR A 103 -6.22 -1.28 16.66
C TYR A 103 -5.13 -1.09 17.72
N PHE A 104 -5.16 -1.79 18.85
CA PHE A 104 -4.01 -1.83 19.77
C PHE A 104 -2.81 -2.52 19.11
N LEU A 105 -3.05 -3.60 18.36
CA LEU A 105 -1.99 -4.28 17.61
C LEU A 105 -1.52 -3.46 16.41
N VAL A 106 -2.41 -2.75 15.70
CA VAL A 106 -2.01 -1.82 14.63
C VAL A 106 -1.14 -0.69 15.17
N GLU A 107 -1.52 -0.07 16.31
CA GLU A 107 -0.71 0.96 16.99
C GLU A 107 0.67 0.38 17.42
N THR A 108 0.69 -0.88 17.86
CA THR A 108 1.92 -1.60 18.20
C THR A 108 2.79 -1.84 16.97
N ALA A 109 2.24 -2.32 15.86
CA ALA A 109 2.96 -2.53 14.61
C ALA A 109 3.54 -1.21 14.07
N TYR A 110 2.73 -0.13 14.09
CA TYR A 110 3.20 1.21 13.76
C TYR A 110 4.39 1.62 14.63
N SER A 111 4.32 1.44 15.96
CA SER A 111 5.44 1.78 16.86
C SER A 111 6.73 1.01 16.56
N ARG A 112 6.62 -0.20 15.99
CA ARG A 112 7.75 -1.06 15.60
C ARG A 112 8.33 -0.76 14.22
N GLY A 113 7.70 0.14 13.46
CA GLY A 113 8.22 0.61 12.18
C GLY A 113 7.42 0.20 10.94
N TYR A 114 6.41 -0.69 11.07
CA TYR A 114 5.56 -1.09 9.94
C TYR A 114 4.90 0.11 9.28
N GLU A 115 4.85 0.17 7.96
CA GLU A 115 3.95 1.10 7.29
C GLU A 115 2.50 0.64 7.49
N ILE A 116 1.61 1.57 7.85
CA ILE A 116 0.18 1.31 7.98
C ILE A 116 -0.52 2.05 6.85
N SER A 117 -1.23 1.30 6.03
CA SER A 117 -1.90 1.73 4.81
C SER A 117 -3.37 1.35 4.83
N ASP A 118 -4.12 2.02 3.98
CA ASP A 118 -5.57 1.92 3.91
C ASP A 118 -5.99 0.76 2.98
N HIS A 119 -6.93 -0.06 3.45
CA HIS A 119 -7.57 -1.14 2.69
C HIS A 119 -9.10 -1.08 2.81
N THR A 120 -9.66 0.13 2.83
CA THR A 120 -11.09 0.43 3.01
C THR A 120 -11.64 0.11 4.40
N VAL A 121 -12.84 0.59 4.72
CA VAL A 121 -13.48 0.26 5.98
C VAL A 121 -14.00 -1.17 5.89
N THR A 122 -14.89 -1.45 4.94
CA THR A 122 -15.69 -2.67 5.05
C THR A 122 -15.12 -3.87 4.33
N HIS A 123 -14.19 -3.68 3.38
CA HIS A 123 -13.75 -4.72 2.44
C HIS A 123 -14.96 -5.47 1.83
N GLN A 124 -15.95 -4.71 1.31
CA GLN A 124 -17.25 -5.23 0.87
C GLN A 124 -17.14 -6.39 -0.12
N GLU A 125 -18.02 -7.38 0.06
CA GLU A 125 -18.31 -8.42 -0.92
C GLU A 125 -19.66 -8.18 -1.63
N PRO A 126 -19.83 -8.68 -2.87
CA PRO A 126 -18.81 -9.29 -3.75
C PRO A 126 -17.96 -8.23 -4.48
N THR A 127 -16.92 -8.65 -5.22
CA THR A 127 -16.03 -7.76 -6.01
C THR A 127 -16.77 -6.75 -6.90
N THR A 128 -17.95 -7.11 -7.43
CA THR A 128 -18.80 -6.21 -8.23
C THR A 128 -19.29 -4.95 -7.50
N TYR A 129 -19.26 -4.94 -6.15
CA TYR A 129 -19.48 -3.72 -5.38
C TYR A 129 -18.44 -2.66 -5.76
N TRP A 130 -17.16 -3.02 -5.75
CA TRP A 130 -16.04 -2.11 -6.03
C TRP A 130 -15.98 -1.69 -7.50
N GLU A 131 -16.34 -2.59 -8.43
CA GLU A 131 -16.48 -2.29 -9.86
C GLU A 131 -17.50 -1.17 -10.11
N ASN A 132 -18.62 -1.22 -9.40
CA ASN A 132 -19.75 -0.31 -9.61
C ASN A 132 -19.76 0.87 -8.63
N ALA A 133 -18.88 0.87 -7.64
CA ALA A 133 -18.84 1.88 -6.60
C ALA A 133 -18.61 3.28 -7.21
N ASP A 134 -19.49 4.20 -6.83
CA ASP A 134 -19.40 5.58 -7.25
C ASP A 134 -18.30 6.34 -6.48
N TYR A 135 -18.07 7.59 -6.85
CA TYR A 135 -17.06 8.41 -6.19
C TYR A 135 -17.31 8.59 -4.68
N THR A 136 -18.57 8.70 -4.26
CA THR A 136 -18.95 8.91 -2.86
C THR A 136 -18.72 7.65 -2.05
N GLU A 137 -19.07 6.49 -2.60
CA GLU A 137 -18.83 5.18 -1.96
C GLU A 137 -17.33 4.96 -1.75
N TRP A 138 -16.51 5.08 -2.81
CA TRP A 138 -15.05 5.01 -2.69
C TRP A 138 -14.50 6.03 -1.70
N LYS A 139 -15.00 7.27 -1.73
CA LYS A 139 -14.54 8.32 -0.82
C LYS A 139 -14.86 8.02 0.63
N ASN A 140 -16.04 7.50 0.94
CA ASN A 140 -16.44 7.17 2.29
C ASN A 140 -15.62 6.00 2.83
N GLU A 141 -15.37 4.98 2.01
CA GLU A 141 -14.50 3.86 2.37
C GLU A 141 -13.05 4.29 2.64
N ILE A 142 -12.48 5.10 1.76
CA ILE A 142 -11.08 5.55 1.85
C ILE A 142 -10.89 6.61 2.95
N ASP A 143 -11.70 7.68 2.96
CA ASP A 143 -11.55 8.69 4.02
C ASP A 143 -11.98 8.13 5.37
N GLY A 144 -12.97 7.24 5.40
CA GLY A 144 -13.41 6.57 6.61
C GLY A 144 -12.30 5.74 7.24
N GLN A 145 -11.63 4.89 6.46
CA GLN A 145 -10.57 4.05 7.01
C GLN A 145 -9.34 4.86 7.45
N LYS A 146 -9.00 5.93 6.73
CA LYS A 146 -7.97 6.87 7.15
C LYS A 146 -8.30 7.58 8.47
N GLU A 147 -9.55 7.95 8.72
CA GLU A 147 -10.01 8.45 10.02
C GLU A 147 -9.89 7.39 11.12
N ILE A 148 -10.37 6.17 10.85
CA ILE A 148 -10.40 5.07 11.81
C ILE A 148 -8.97 4.69 12.23
N LEU A 149 -8.05 4.51 11.29
CA LEU A 149 -6.63 4.25 11.57
C LEU A 149 -5.98 5.38 12.39
N HIS A 150 -6.32 6.63 12.07
CA HIS A 150 -5.83 7.77 12.84
C HIS A 150 -6.32 7.74 14.29
N ARG A 151 -7.62 7.58 14.47
CA ARG A 151 -8.29 7.70 15.76
C ARG A 151 -8.05 6.52 16.68
N PHE A 152 -8.15 5.30 16.15
CA PHE A 152 -8.15 4.08 16.95
C PHE A 152 -6.76 3.43 17.05
N ALA A 153 -5.88 3.63 16.06
CA ALA A 153 -4.49 3.17 16.10
C ALA A 153 -3.44 4.29 16.27
N ASN A 154 -3.86 5.56 16.46
CA ASN A 154 -2.97 6.69 16.71
C ASN A 154 -1.92 6.93 15.60
N VAL A 155 -2.26 6.56 14.36
CA VAL A 155 -1.38 6.79 13.21
C VAL A 155 -1.61 8.22 12.70
N PRO A 156 -0.59 9.08 12.59
CA PRO A 156 -0.80 10.43 12.05
C PRO A 156 -1.33 10.39 10.60
N TYR A 157 -2.25 11.28 10.23
CA TYR A 157 -2.83 11.31 8.88
C TYR A 157 -1.78 11.42 7.76
N ASP A 158 -0.68 12.17 7.99
CA ASP A 158 0.42 12.34 7.06
C ASP A 158 1.33 11.10 6.95
N LYS A 159 1.01 10.03 7.70
CA LYS A 159 1.67 8.73 7.66
C LYS A 159 0.77 7.63 7.10
N ILE A 160 -0.53 7.89 6.92
CA ILE A 160 -1.47 7.01 6.21
C ILE A 160 -1.52 7.49 4.76
N VAL A 161 -0.56 7.03 3.96
CA VAL A 161 -0.31 7.56 2.60
C VAL A 161 -0.40 6.53 1.49
N GLY A 162 -0.47 5.25 1.85
CA GLY A 162 -0.65 4.13 0.94
C GLY A 162 -2.08 3.63 0.91
N PHE A 163 -2.49 3.13 -0.24
CA PHE A 163 -3.77 2.48 -0.44
C PHE A 163 -3.62 1.21 -1.28
N ARG A 164 -4.46 0.22 -1.01
CA ARG A 164 -4.69 -0.93 -1.88
C ARG A 164 -6.19 -1.23 -1.90
N ALA A 165 -6.74 -1.51 -3.06
CA ALA A 165 -8.14 -1.83 -3.24
C ALA A 165 -8.44 -3.28 -2.85
N PRO A 166 -9.56 -3.56 -2.18
CA PRO A 166 -10.08 -4.90 -1.97
C PRO A 166 -10.14 -5.71 -3.27
N TYR A 167 -9.70 -6.96 -3.22
CA TYR A 167 -9.62 -7.87 -4.38
C TYR A 167 -8.77 -7.36 -5.55
N LEU A 168 -7.95 -6.32 -5.33
CA LEU A 168 -7.26 -5.57 -6.38
C LEU A 168 -8.22 -4.99 -7.43
N MET A 169 -9.47 -4.72 -7.04
CA MET A 169 -10.50 -4.17 -7.90
C MET A 169 -10.54 -2.64 -7.78
N PHE A 170 -10.04 -1.96 -8.80
CA PHE A 170 -9.92 -0.50 -8.81
C PHE A 170 -10.70 0.13 -9.96
N THR A 171 -11.06 1.42 -9.78
CA THR A 171 -11.76 2.20 -10.81
C THR A 171 -11.23 3.63 -10.87
N GLU A 172 -11.55 4.36 -11.94
CA GLU A 172 -11.29 5.80 -12.02
C GLU A 172 -11.82 6.58 -10.79
N ASN A 173 -12.96 6.17 -10.21
CA ASN A 173 -13.53 6.84 -9.04
C ASN A 173 -12.69 6.65 -7.78
N MET A 174 -12.08 5.47 -7.61
CA MET A 174 -11.10 5.22 -6.55
C MET A 174 -9.93 6.20 -6.63
N PHE A 175 -9.30 6.36 -7.81
CA PHE A 175 -8.19 7.30 -7.98
C PHE A 175 -8.60 8.77 -7.73
N LYS A 176 -9.81 9.17 -8.11
CA LYS A 176 -10.37 10.47 -7.71
C LYS A 176 -10.46 10.60 -6.19
N ALA A 177 -10.96 9.57 -5.50
CA ALA A 177 -11.07 9.58 -4.05
C ALA A 177 -9.70 9.71 -3.37
N LEU A 178 -8.70 8.91 -3.78
CA LEU A 178 -7.32 8.99 -3.29
C LEU A 178 -6.71 10.39 -3.47
N ASN A 179 -6.93 11.00 -4.64
CA ASN A 179 -6.42 12.34 -4.95
C ASN A 179 -7.16 13.46 -4.21
N THR A 180 -8.38 13.21 -3.71
CA THR A 180 -9.25 14.23 -3.08
C THR A 180 -9.65 13.88 -1.65
N SER A 181 -8.87 13.01 -1.00
CA SER A 181 -9.03 12.69 0.41
C SER A 181 -9.04 13.96 1.26
N LYS A 182 -10.01 14.07 2.17
CA LYS A 182 -10.15 15.27 3.03
C LYS A 182 -9.04 15.37 4.08
N PHE A 183 -8.33 14.27 4.36
CA PHE A 183 -7.23 14.17 5.32
C PHE A 183 -5.85 14.32 4.68
N GLY A 184 -5.81 14.74 3.41
CA GLY A 184 -4.59 14.86 2.63
C GLY A 184 -4.47 13.74 1.60
N LYS A 185 -4.04 14.14 0.40
CA LYS A 185 -3.86 13.27 -0.77
C LYS A 185 -2.97 12.07 -0.43
N PHE A 186 -3.39 10.88 -0.89
CA PHE A 186 -2.58 9.67 -0.84
C PHE A 186 -1.33 9.81 -1.72
N THR A 187 -0.23 9.22 -1.28
CA THR A 187 1.04 9.22 -2.02
C THR A 187 1.05 8.14 -3.08
N TYR A 188 0.47 6.97 -2.79
CA TYR A 188 0.47 5.86 -3.75
C TYR A 188 -0.74 4.94 -3.67
N ASP A 189 -0.95 4.26 -4.79
CA ASP A 189 -1.75 3.05 -4.94
C ASP A 189 -0.84 1.84 -5.20
N LEU A 190 -1.23 0.66 -4.71
CA LEU A 190 -0.61 -0.63 -4.99
C LEU A 190 -1.70 -1.66 -5.31
N SER A 191 -2.65 -1.29 -6.16
CA SER A 191 -3.77 -2.14 -6.54
C SER A 191 -3.59 -2.77 -7.91
N TRP A 192 -2.81 -2.15 -8.81
CA TRP A 192 -2.79 -2.51 -10.22
C TRP A 192 -1.81 -3.66 -10.56
N PRO A 193 -2.30 -4.86 -10.92
CA PRO A 193 -1.44 -5.96 -11.34
C PRO A 193 -0.67 -5.63 -12.63
N SER A 194 0.58 -6.06 -12.70
CA SER A 194 1.40 -5.98 -13.91
C SER A 194 1.83 -7.37 -14.34
N ASN A 195 1.53 -7.72 -15.58
CA ASN A 195 2.01 -8.97 -16.18
C ASN A 195 3.55 -9.03 -16.24
N ILE A 196 4.09 -10.24 -16.17
CA ILE A 196 5.50 -10.50 -16.45
C ILE A 196 5.80 -10.10 -17.91
N ILE A 197 6.91 -9.40 -18.11
CA ILE A 197 7.38 -8.97 -19.43
C ILE A 197 8.63 -9.77 -19.79
N PHE A 198 8.52 -10.63 -20.81
CA PHE A 198 9.58 -11.54 -21.27
C PHE A 198 10.43 -10.94 -22.41
N ASP A 199 10.95 -9.72 -22.22
CA ASP A 199 11.80 -9.02 -23.21
C ASP A 199 13.25 -8.77 -22.73
N GLY A 200 13.59 -9.29 -21.55
CA GLY A 200 14.91 -9.14 -20.93
C GLY A 200 15.20 -7.78 -20.29
N LYS A 201 14.26 -6.82 -20.30
CA LYS A 201 14.47 -5.47 -19.74
C LYS A 201 13.95 -5.29 -18.29
N GLY A 202 13.39 -6.34 -17.68
CA GLY A 202 12.95 -6.34 -16.26
C GLY A 202 11.60 -5.67 -15.95
N PRO A 203 11.02 -5.79 -14.76
CA PRO A 203 9.65 -5.30 -14.51
C PRO A 203 9.46 -3.77 -14.60
N ILE A 204 8.22 -3.31 -14.52
CA ILE A 204 7.87 -1.88 -14.46
C ILE A 204 8.28 -1.32 -13.09
N TYR A 205 8.91 -0.14 -13.09
CA TYR A 205 9.20 0.62 -11.87
C TYR A 205 7.97 1.40 -11.42
N PRO A 206 7.85 1.80 -10.13
CA PRO A 206 6.85 2.78 -9.71
C PRO A 206 6.87 4.01 -10.61
N TYR A 207 5.70 4.55 -10.92
CA TYR A 207 5.53 5.69 -11.80
C TYR A 207 4.42 6.59 -11.30
N THR A 208 4.30 7.78 -11.87
CA THR A 208 3.28 8.75 -11.45
C THR A 208 2.13 8.80 -12.44
N LEU A 209 0.92 9.01 -11.94
CA LEU A 209 -0.30 9.16 -12.74
C LEU A 209 -0.51 10.60 -13.25
N ASP A 210 0.56 11.40 -13.36
CA ASP A 210 0.56 12.69 -14.04
C ASP A 210 0.18 12.55 -15.53
N TYR A 211 0.62 11.46 -16.16
CA TYR A 211 0.38 11.12 -17.56
C TYR A 211 -0.31 9.76 -17.68
N LEU A 212 -0.82 9.47 -18.88
CA LEU A 212 -1.54 8.23 -19.16
C LEU A 212 -0.56 7.05 -19.03
N SER A 213 -0.93 6.08 -18.19
CA SER A 213 -0.14 4.87 -18.02
C SER A 213 -0.18 4.00 -19.27
N SER A 214 0.96 3.38 -19.56
CA SER A 214 1.16 2.34 -20.56
C SER A 214 1.07 0.93 -19.96
N GLN A 215 0.82 0.80 -18.65
CA GLN A 215 0.61 -0.50 -18.01
C GLN A 215 -0.67 -1.12 -18.55
N ASN A 216 -0.63 -2.43 -18.83
CA ASN A 216 -1.79 -3.14 -19.34
C ASN A 216 -2.90 -3.12 -18.29
N CYS A 217 -4.13 -2.83 -18.75
CA CYS A 217 -5.30 -2.94 -17.91
C CYS A 217 -5.70 -4.41 -17.75
N PRO A 218 -5.99 -4.92 -16.53
CA PRO A 218 -6.34 -6.32 -16.30
C PRO A 218 -7.58 -6.78 -17.07
N SER A 219 -8.56 -5.91 -17.29
CA SER A 219 -9.62 -6.13 -18.26
C SER A 219 -9.97 -4.84 -19.03
N GLU A 220 -10.44 -4.98 -20.27
CA GLU A 220 -10.82 -3.81 -21.11
C GLU A 220 -12.11 -3.14 -20.63
N GLU A 221 -12.93 -3.87 -19.86
CA GLU A 221 -14.19 -3.39 -19.27
C GLU A 221 -13.95 -2.67 -17.93
N GLU A 222 -12.87 -2.98 -17.22
CA GLU A 222 -12.44 -2.31 -15.98
C GLU A 222 -11.75 -0.97 -16.28
N PRO A 223 -12.21 0.17 -15.71
CA PRO A 223 -11.64 1.46 -16.05
C PRO A 223 -10.35 1.71 -15.26
N CYS A 224 -9.21 1.27 -15.82
CA CYS A 224 -7.90 1.82 -15.47
C CYS A 224 -7.90 3.35 -15.60
N PRO A 225 -7.13 4.08 -14.78
CA PRO A 225 -7.21 5.53 -14.71
C PRO A 225 -6.81 6.18 -16.04
N LYS A 226 -7.74 6.98 -16.60
CA LYS A 226 -7.60 7.77 -17.82
C LYS A 226 -7.46 9.26 -17.52
N LEU A 227 -7.67 9.69 -16.28
CA LEU A 227 -7.46 11.07 -15.83
C LEU A 227 -6.06 11.24 -15.22
N SER A 228 -5.58 12.49 -15.23
CA SER A 228 -4.30 12.88 -14.65
C SER A 228 -4.45 13.16 -13.15
N TYR A 229 -3.58 12.54 -12.35
CA TYR A 229 -3.51 12.66 -10.88
C TYR A 229 -2.09 13.10 -10.43
N PRO A 230 -1.65 14.33 -10.73
CA PRO A 230 -0.26 14.75 -10.54
C PRO A 230 0.33 14.46 -9.16
N GLY A 231 1.41 13.67 -9.11
CA GLY A 231 2.10 13.27 -7.89
C GLY A 231 1.48 12.09 -7.13
N LEU A 232 0.41 11.46 -7.62
CA LEU A 232 -0.03 10.14 -7.14
C LEU A 232 0.81 9.08 -7.83
N TRP A 233 1.44 8.21 -7.05
CA TRP A 233 2.26 7.11 -7.55
C TRP A 233 1.43 5.84 -7.72
N GLU A 234 1.67 5.13 -8.80
CA GLU A 234 1.33 3.71 -8.93
C GLU A 234 2.59 2.91 -8.57
N VAL A 235 2.44 1.96 -7.66
CA VAL A 235 3.47 0.95 -7.37
C VAL A 235 2.98 -0.36 -8.00
N PRO A 236 3.52 -0.76 -9.18
CA PRO A 236 2.99 -1.89 -9.92
C PRO A 236 3.04 -3.19 -9.10
N ASN A 237 1.91 -3.89 -9.05
CA ASN A 237 1.82 -5.20 -8.40
C ASN A 237 2.24 -6.30 -9.38
N VAL A 238 3.54 -6.52 -9.53
CA VAL A 238 4.08 -7.45 -10.55
C VAL A 238 3.65 -8.88 -10.24
N ASN A 239 2.99 -9.52 -11.21
CA ASN A 239 2.59 -10.93 -11.17
C ASN A 239 3.79 -11.84 -10.92
N LEU A 240 3.56 -12.99 -10.29
CA LEU A 240 4.62 -13.97 -10.05
C LEU A 240 4.65 -15.03 -11.17
N MET A 241 5.75 -15.77 -11.22
CA MET A 241 5.93 -16.97 -12.02
C MET A 241 5.95 -18.21 -11.13
N ASN A 242 5.19 -19.24 -11.51
CA ASN A 242 5.30 -20.57 -10.95
C ASN A 242 6.67 -21.20 -11.28
N LYS A 243 6.97 -22.35 -10.65
CA LYS A 243 8.20 -23.11 -10.90
C LYS A 243 8.40 -23.48 -12.38
N ASP A 244 7.31 -23.70 -13.11
CA ASP A 244 7.26 -24.09 -14.53
C ASP A 244 7.28 -22.89 -15.49
N HIS A 245 7.52 -21.68 -14.97
CA HIS A 245 7.51 -20.40 -15.69
C HIS A 245 6.14 -19.91 -16.16
N SER A 246 5.04 -20.60 -15.85
CA SER A 246 3.71 -20.04 -16.07
C SER A 246 3.48 -18.85 -15.14
N THR A 247 2.80 -17.82 -15.64
CA THR A 247 2.43 -16.65 -14.83
C THR A 247 1.28 -17.03 -13.89
N CYS A 248 1.36 -16.58 -12.64
CA CYS A 248 0.30 -16.65 -11.64
C CYS A 248 -0.07 -15.25 -11.16
N GLY A 249 -1.01 -15.16 -10.21
CA GLY A 249 -1.45 -13.87 -9.65
C GLY A 249 -0.31 -13.12 -8.95
N SER A 250 -0.52 -11.81 -8.73
CA SER A 250 0.42 -10.95 -8.02
C SER A 250 0.39 -11.12 -6.50
N MET A 251 -0.69 -11.67 -5.96
CA MET A 251 -0.79 -12.12 -4.58
C MET A 251 -0.22 -13.54 -4.46
N MET A 252 0.67 -13.76 -3.50
CA MET A 252 1.37 -15.03 -3.32
C MET A 252 0.41 -16.19 -3.05
N ASP A 253 -0.62 -15.99 -2.24
CA ASP A 253 -1.62 -17.02 -1.89
C ASP A 253 -2.55 -17.42 -3.06
N ALA A 254 -2.50 -16.69 -4.17
CA ALA A 254 -3.12 -17.05 -5.45
C ALA A 254 -2.19 -17.84 -6.39
N CYS A 255 -0.92 -17.99 -6.02
CA CYS A 255 0.09 -18.74 -6.75
C CYS A 255 0.40 -20.05 -6.00
N ASP A 256 0.44 -21.19 -6.68
CA ASP A 256 0.71 -22.55 -6.12
C ASP A 256 0.40 -22.76 -4.62
N PRO A 257 -0.88 -22.67 -4.20
CA PRO A 257 -1.24 -22.69 -2.78
C PRO A 257 -0.96 -24.00 -2.05
N ASP A 258 -0.73 -25.09 -2.79
CA ASP A 258 -0.39 -26.42 -2.27
C ASP A 258 1.12 -26.69 -2.34
N GLY A 259 1.92 -25.69 -2.75
CA GLY A 259 3.37 -25.76 -2.81
C GLY A 259 3.99 -26.03 -1.45
N ASN A 260 4.90 -27.00 -1.36
CA ASN A 260 5.68 -27.23 -0.14
C ASN A 260 6.83 -26.22 0.00
N ALA A 261 7.60 -26.32 1.09
CA ALA A 261 8.67 -25.36 1.37
C ALA A 261 9.72 -25.25 0.24
N THR A 262 10.06 -26.37 -0.41
CA THR A 262 11.03 -26.38 -1.53
C THR A 262 10.46 -25.66 -2.74
N VAL A 263 9.20 -25.94 -3.08
CA VAL A 263 8.51 -25.30 -4.21
C VAL A 263 8.42 -23.79 -4.01
N TRP A 264 8.02 -23.35 -2.82
CA TRP A 264 7.94 -21.92 -2.53
C TRP A 264 9.28 -21.22 -2.52
N LEU A 265 10.32 -21.87 -2.02
CA LEU A 265 11.68 -21.33 -2.08
C LEU A 265 12.12 -21.15 -3.54
N GLU A 266 11.81 -22.10 -4.42
CA GLU A 266 12.10 -21.98 -5.86
C GLU A 266 11.29 -20.86 -6.52
N ILE A 267 10.00 -20.73 -6.22
CA ILE A 267 9.13 -19.66 -6.74
C ILE A 267 9.68 -18.28 -6.30
N LEU A 268 9.95 -18.10 -5.02
CA LEU A 268 10.47 -16.84 -4.49
C LEU A 268 11.82 -16.48 -5.08
N THR A 269 12.75 -17.44 -5.14
CA THR A 269 14.09 -17.23 -5.70
C THR A 269 14.00 -16.87 -7.19
N ARG A 270 13.17 -17.57 -7.97
CA ARG A 270 12.97 -17.29 -9.40
C ARG A 270 12.45 -15.88 -9.63
N ASN A 271 11.40 -15.48 -8.90
CA ASN A 271 10.79 -14.17 -9.08
C ASN A 271 11.71 -13.06 -8.58
N PHE A 272 12.45 -13.28 -7.49
CA PHE A 272 13.49 -12.36 -7.08
C PHE A 272 14.54 -12.12 -8.18
N HIS A 273 15.05 -13.19 -8.80
CA HIS A 273 16.04 -13.06 -9.87
C HIS A 273 15.50 -12.43 -11.15
N TYR A 274 14.19 -12.52 -11.41
CA TYR A 274 13.57 -11.75 -12.50
C TYR A 274 13.77 -10.24 -12.30
N HIS A 275 13.73 -9.75 -11.06
CA HIS A 275 14.00 -8.35 -10.72
C HIS A 275 15.51 -8.09 -10.58
N TYR A 276 16.20 -8.90 -9.79
CA TYR A 276 17.59 -8.71 -9.38
C TYR A 276 18.60 -8.78 -10.54
N ASP A 277 18.39 -9.70 -11.49
CA ASP A 277 19.33 -9.89 -12.61
C ASP A 277 18.99 -9.04 -13.83
N THR A 278 17.87 -8.29 -13.80
CA THR A 278 17.46 -7.42 -14.92
C THR A 278 17.66 -5.95 -14.59
N ASN A 279 16.61 -5.25 -14.16
CA ASN A 279 16.62 -3.81 -13.95
C ASN A 279 16.52 -3.40 -12.49
N ARG A 280 16.43 -4.33 -11.53
CA ARG A 280 16.32 -4.05 -10.07
C ARG A 280 15.05 -3.30 -9.68
N ALA A 281 13.98 -3.38 -10.48
CA ALA A 281 12.68 -2.89 -10.04
C ALA A 281 12.24 -3.60 -8.73
N PRO A 282 11.51 -2.93 -7.83
CA PRO A 282 11.13 -3.52 -6.55
C PRO A 282 10.39 -4.86 -6.70
N PHE A 283 10.79 -5.87 -5.94
CA PHE A 283 10.16 -7.19 -5.92
C PHE A 283 9.08 -7.24 -4.83
N GLY A 284 7.86 -7.63 -5.20
CA GLY A 284 6.72 -7.72 -4.31
C GLY A 284 6.50 -9.12 -3.73
N MET A 285 6.41 -9.20 -2.41
CA MET A 285 5.88 -10.33 -1.65
C MET A 285 4.58 -9.88 -0.97
N HIS A 286 3.48 -10.00 -1.69
CA HIS A 286 2.15 -9.56 -1.24
C HIS A 286 1.30 -10.78 -0.85
N MET A 287 0.74 -10.80 0.34
CA MET A 287 0.07 -11.99 0.85
C MET A 287 -0.99 -11.68 1.91
N HIS A 288 -1.99 -12.56 2.01
CA HIS A 288 -2.89 -12.61 3.16
C HIS A 288 -2.28 -13.47 4.28
N PRO A 289 -2.72 -13.35 5.55
CA PRO A 289 -2.31 -14.26 6.62
C PRO A 289 -2.61 -15.73 6.28
N SER A 290 -3.66 -15.98 5.48
CA SER A 290 -4.02 -17.30 4.97
C SER A 290 -2.86 -18.01 4.27
N PHE A 291 -1.91 -17.27 3.67
CA PHE A 291 -0.72 -17.84 3.06
C PHE A 291 0.07 -18.72 4.04
N PHE A 292 0.22 -18.30 5.30
CA PHE A 292 0.97 -19.06 6.30
C PHE A 292 0.10 -20.10 7.03
N LEU A 293 -1.22 -19.91 7.04
CA LEU A 293 -2.16 -20.80 7.73
C LEU A 293 -2.57 -22.01 6.89
N ARG A 294 -2.10 -22.12 5.64
CA ARG A 294 -2.41 -23.26 4.75
C ARG A 294 -1.59 -24.52 5.10
N PRO A 295 -2.22 -25.69 5.22
CA PRO A 295 -1.50 -26.94 5.48
C PRO A 295 -0.54 -27.34 4.34
N PRO A 296 0.67 -27.84 4.63
CA PRO A 296 1.30 -27.85 5.96
C PRO A 296 1.73 -26.43 6.37
N THR A 297 1.17 -25.93 7.47
CA THR A 297 1.21 -24.51 7.91
C THR A 297 2.61 -23.94 8.17
N THR A 298 3.62 -24.79 8.20
CA THR A 298 5.01 -24.37 8.43
C THR A 298 5.81 -24.22 7.14
N ASP A 299 5.37 -24.79 6.02
CA ASP A 299 6.19 -24.86 4.81
C ASP A 299 6.32 -23.50 4.12
N HIS A 300 5.23 -22.76 4.02
CA HIS A 300 5.22 -21.42 3.43
C HIS A 300 6.05 -20.44 4.27
N MET A 301 5.90 -20.47 5.61
CA MET A 301 6.70 -19.66 6.54
C MET A 301 8.19 -20.01 6.42
N LYS A 302 8.52 -21.31 6.42
CA LYS A 302 9.90 -21.79 6.27
C LYS A 302 10.53 -21.31 4.96
N ALA A 303 9.81 -21.43 3.85
CA ALA A 303 10.28 -20.96 2.54
C ALA A 303 10.51 -19.45 2.53
N ALA A 304 9.55 -18.67 3.03
CA ALA A 304 9.66 -17.21 3.08
C ALA A 304 10.83 -16.74 3.93
N LYS A 305 11.02 -17.29 5.14
CA LYS A 305 12.16 -16.98 6.01
C LYS A 305 13.50 -17.36 5.36
N GLN A 306 13.58 -18.55 4.78
CA GLN A 306 14.78 -19.01 4.11
C GLN A 306 15.15 -18.12 2.91
N PHE A 307 14.15 -17.72 2.12
CA PHE A 307 14.33 -16.81 0.99
C PHE A 307 14.77 -15.41 1.43
N LEU A 308 14.07 -14.78 2.37
CA LEU A 308 14.40 -13.43 2.83
C LEU A 308 15.81 -13.37 3.42
N LYS A 309 16.21 -14.39 4.19
CA LYS A 309 17.58 -14.53 4.67
C LYS A 309 18.58 -14.64 3.51
N TYR A 310 18.32 -15.53 2.55
CA TYR A 310 19.16 -15.68 1.37
C TYR A 310 19.35 -14.36 0.62
N ALA A 311 18.26 -13.62 0.40
CA ALA A 311 18.29 -12.36 -0.33
C ALA A 311 19.10 -11.30 0.43
N LEU A 312 18.88 -11.14 1.75
CA LEU A 312 19.65 -10.20 2.57
C LEU A 312 21.14 -10.56 2.66
N ASP A 313 21.49 -11.85 2.65
CA ASP A 313 22.89 -12.32 2.66
C ASP A 313 23.67 -11.90 1.39
N LEU A 314 23.01 -11.40 0.33
CA LEU A 314 23.66 -10.81 -0.87
C LEU A 314 24.29 -9.43 -0.58
N GLY A 315 23.83 -8.71 0.45
CA GLY A 315 24.43 -7.48 0.97
C GLY A 315 24.01 -6.16 0.30
N ASP A 316 23.36 -6.21 -0.87
CA ASP A 316 22.82 -5.06 -1.61
C ASP A 316 21.28 -5.09 -1.73
N VAL A 317 20.63 -6.03 -1.02
CA VAL A 317 19.18 -6.20 -0.94
C VAL A 317 18.62 -5.54 0.30
N TRP A 318 17.45 -4.92 0.16
CA TRP A 318 16.74 -4.19 1.20
C TRP A 318 15.29 -4.64 1.29
N ILE A 319 14.79 -4.89 2.48
CA ILE A 319 13.37 -5.08 2.77
C ILE A 319 12.79 -3.74 3.22
N LEU A 320 11.96 -3.12 2.38
CA LEU A 320 11.46 -1.75 2.59
C LEU A 320 9.98 -1.65 2.30
N THR A 321 9.38 -0.63 2.91
CA THR A 321 7.97 -0.26 2.69
C THR A 321 7.78 0.51 1.38
N PRO A 322 6.60 0.50 0.75
CA PRO A 322 6.34 1.28 -0.46
C PRO A 322 6.60 2.78 -0.29
N SER A 323 6.32 3.38 0.87
CA SER A 323 6.69 4.77 1.14
C SER A 323 8.20 5.02 1.06
N GLN A 324 9.01 4.09 1.57
CA GLN A 324 10.48 4.18 1.48
C GLN A 324 10.99 4.00 0.06
N ILE A 325 10.32 3.17 -0.74
CA ILE A 325 10.61 3.03 -2.17
C ILE A 325 10.32 4.32 -2.89
N ILE A 326 9.14 4.92 -2.69
CA ILE A 326 8.77 6.18 -3.34
C ILE A 326 9.72 7.31 -2.93
N ALA A 327 10.17 7.35 -1.68
CA ALA A 327 11.20 8.30 -1.25
C ALA A 327 12.50 8.10 -2.04
N TRP A 328 12.92 6.86 -2.29
CA TRP A 328 14.08 6.55 -3.14
C TRP A 328 13.84 6.82 -4.63
N MET A 329 12.64 6.57 -5.15
CA MET A 329 12.27 6.91 -6.54
C MET A 329 12.39 8.42 -6.78
N LYS A 330 12.13 9.23 -5.75
CA LYS A 330 12.25 10.70 -5.77
C LYS A 330 13.71 11.17 -5.63
N ASP A 331 14.53 10.46 -4.87
CA ASP A 331 15.95 10.79 -4.64
C ASP A 331 16.83 9.52 -4.69
N PRO A 332 17.13 9.00 -5.90
CA PRO A 332 17.75 7.69 -6.06
C PRO A 332 19.18 7.65 -5.50
N GLN A 333 19.42 6.71 -4.58
CA GLN A 333 20.72 6.43 -3.99
C GLN A 333 21.29 5.12 -4.55
N ASP A 334 22.59 5.12 -4.85
CA ASP A 334 23.31 3.88 -5.17
C ASP A 334 23.46 2.97 -3.93
N VAL A 335 23.91 1.73 -4.14
CA VAL A 335 24.13 0.72 -3.08
C VAL A 335 25.01 1.20 -1.92
N ASP A 336 25.94 2.12 -2.15
CA ASP A 336 26.84 2.63 -1.11
C ASP A 336 26.15 3.72 -0.27
N LYS A 337 25.48 4.68 -0.93
CA LYS A 337 24.79 5.80 -0.27
C LYS A 337 23.46 5.41 0.37
N ALA A 338 22.82 4.35 -0.12
CA ALA A 338 21.59 3.78 0.46
C ALA A 338 21.69 3.54 1.97
N LYS A 339 22.88 3.14 2.46
CA LYS A 339 23.13 2.84 3.88
C LYS A 339 22.90 4.02 4.81
N THR A 340 23.11 5.24 4.33
CA THR A 340 22.93 6.47 5.10
C THR A 340 21.77 7.32 4.58
N PHE A 341 20.97 6.80 3.64
CA PHE A 341 19.81 7.50 3.10
C PHE A 341 18.77 7.72 4.19
N ALA A 342 18.46 8.99 4.48
CA ALA A 342 17.63 9.38 5.63
C ALA A 342 16.25 8.69 5.67
N PRO A 343 15.50 8.56 4.54
CA PRO A 343 14.22 7.85 4.53
C PRO A 343 14.31 6.35 4.86
N TRP A 344 15.48 5.72 4.71
CA TRP A 344 15.67 4.28 5.00
C TRP A 344 16.25 4.02 6.38
N GLN A 345 16.58 5.07 7.15
CA GLN A 345 17.06 4.91 8.52
C GLN A 345 15.94 4.43 9.44
N CYS A 346 16.33 3.86 10.58
CA CYS A 346 15.40 3.21 11.49
C CYS A 346 14.40 4.24 12.00
N PRO A 347 13.08 4.03 11.79
CA PRO A 347 12.10 5.04 12.15
C PRO A 347 12.05 5.19 13.68
N SER A 348 12.10 6.43 14.15
CA SER A 348 11.79 6.75 15.55
C SER A 348 10.29 7.04 15.65
N ARG A 349 9.56 6.17 16.36
CA ARG A 349 8.11 6.29 16.53
C ARG A 349 7.72 6.21 18.01
N PRO A 350 6.62 6.87 18.42
CA PRO A 350 6.12 6.75 19.79
C PRO A 350 5.77 5.30 20.12
N LYS A 351 5.94 4.91 21.38
CA LYS A 351 5.37 3.66 21.90
C LYS A 351 3.84 3.74 21.90
N PRO A 352 3.13 2.59 21.90
CA PRO A 352 1.67 2.58 22.02
C PRO A 352 1.19 3.33 23.26
N ARG A 353 0.05 4.01 23.14
CA ARG A 353 -0.56 4.83 24.21
C ARG A 353 -1.00 4.02 25.43
N CYS A 354 -1.30 2.74 25.25
CA CYS A 354 -1.72 1.83 26.30
C CYS A 354 -0.92 0.52 26.23
N THR A 355 -1.12 -0.35 27.22
CA THR A 355 -0.66 -1.73 27.23
C THR A 355 -1.81 -2.67 26.91
N GLU A 356 -1.52 -3.93 26.59
CA GLU A 356 -2.57 -4.95 26.40
C GLU A 356 -3.57 -4.98 27.58
N ALA A 357 -3.06 -4.92 28.82
CA ALA A 357 -3.89 -4.92 30.03
C ALA A 357 -4.72 -3.64 30.26
N THR A 358 -4.39 -2.54 29.57
CA THR A 358 -5.07 -1.24 29.71
C THR A 358 -5.79 -0.80 28.43
N SER A 359 -5.78 -1.65 27.40
CA SER A 359 -6.57 -1.45 26.19
C SER A 359 -8.06 -1.65 26.46
N ASN A 360 -8.89 -0.92 25.72
CA ASN A 360 -10.34 -1.06 25.77
C ASN A 360 -10.77 -2.16 24.79
N ASN A 361 -11.63 -3.07 25.24
CA ASN A 361 -12.27 -4.07 24.39
C ASN A 361 -13.71 -3.65 24.14
N CYS A 362 -13.95 -3.03 22.99
CA CYS A 362 -15.25 -2.52 22.61
C CYS A 362 -16.06 -3.65 21.96
N HIS A 363 -17.32 -3.78 22.36
CA HIS A 363 -18.24 -4.79 21.82
C HIS A 363 -19.49 -4.10 21.30
N TYR A 364 -19.83 -4.40 20.06
CA TYR A 364 -20.96 -3.84 19.33
C TYR A 364 -21.87 -4.96 18.86
N THR A 365 -23.18 -4.74 18.95
CA THR A 365 -24.20 -5.67 18.46
C THR A 365 -24.89 -5.20 17.19
N GLU A 366 -24.63 -3.95 16.77
CA GLU A 366 -25.17 -3.32 15.56
C GLU A 366 -23.98 -2.73 14.77
N PRO A 367 -23.89 -2.94 13.45
CA PRO A 367 -24.84 -3.66 12.59
C PRO A 367 -24.82 -5.18 12.75
N GLN A 368 -23.80 -5.71 13.43
CA GLN A 368 -23.65 -7.12 13.79
C GLN A 368 -22.69 -7.24 14.98
N ASP A 369 -22.39 -8.47 15.39
CA ASP A 369 -21.43 -8.74 16.47
C ASP A 369 -20.01 -8.38 16.02
N PHE A 370 -19.47 -7.29 16.57
CA PHE A 370 -18.11 -6.83 16.31
C PHE A 370 -17.36 -6.58 17.62
N TYR A 371 -16.08 -6.93 17.61
CA TYR A 371 -15.13 -6.58 18.64
C TYR A 371 -14.09 -5.64 18.06
N MET A 372 -13.77 -4.58 18.79
CA MET A 372 -12.72 -3.64 18.43
C MET A 372 -11.87 -3.35 19.65
N ARG A 373 -10.61 -3.77 19.62
CA ARG A 373 -9.65 -3.46 20.69
C ARG A 373 -8.86 -2.22 20.33
N THR A 374 -8.77 -1.24 21.24
CA THR A 374 -8.08 0.04 21.00
C THR A 374 -7.60 0.70 22.30
N CYS A 375 -6.60 1.58 22.21
CA CYS A 375 -6.23 2.47 23.31
C CYS A 375 -7.13 3.70 23.46
N THR A 376 -8.05 3.92 22.52
CA THR A 376 -9.03 5.01 22.55
C THR A 376 -10.29 4.57 23.31
N GLU A 377 -11.04 5.49 23.90
CA GLU A 377 -12.35 5.18 24.51
C GLU A 377 -13.28 4.57 23.46
N CYS A 378 -14.10 3.59 23.85
CA CYS A 378 -15.02 2.94 22.94
C CYS A 378 -16.08 3.94 22.44
N PRO A 379 -16.18 4.19 21.12
CA PRO A 379 -17.25 5.01 20.58
C PRO A 379 -18.62 4.35 20.81
N PRO A 380 -19.72 5.12 20.86
CA PRO A 380 -21.07 4.59 21.07
C PRO A 380 -21.57 3.69 19.92
N HIS A 381 -21.05 3.87 18.71
CA HIS A 381 -21.38 3.06 17.54
C HIS A 381 -20.14 2.41 16.93
N PHE A 382 -20.30 1.26 16.27
CA PHE A 382 -19.21 0.67 15.50
C PHE A 382 -18.89 1.60 14.32
N PRO A 383 -17.63 2.04 14.15
CA PRO A 383 -17.28 2.93 13.06
C PRO A 383 -17.66 2.36 11.68
N SER A 384 -18.06 3.24 10.77
CA SER A 384 -18.53 2.87 9.43
C SER A 384 -18.04 3.86 8.37
N PRO A 385 -18.18 3.57 7.06
CA PRO A 385 -17.74 4.50 6.01
C PRO A 385 -18.31 5.92 6.13
N THR A 386 -19.55 6.06 6.64
CA THR A 386 -20.22 7.35 6.79
C THR A 386 -20.17 7.92 8.19
N ASP A 387 -19.78 7.12 9.18
CA ASP A 387 -19.59 7.49 10.59
C ASP A 387 -18.28 6.88 11.12
N PRO A 388 -17.12 7.38 10.66
CA PRO A 388 -15.83 6.74 10.94
C PRO A 388 -15.27 7.05 12.33
N ASP A 389 -15.87 7.98 13.09
CA ASP A 389 -15.53 8.19 14.50
C ASP A 389 -16.52 7.53 15.46
N GLY A 390 -17.65 7.03 14.95
CA GLY A 390 -18.64 6.24 15.67
C GLY A 390 -19.49 7.06 16.63
N ASN A 391 -19.77 8.34 16.33
CA ASN A 391 -20.40 9.32 17.25
C ASN A 391 -21.69 9.99 16.73
#